data_AF-W7DQ21-F1
#
_entry.id   AF-W7DQ21-F1
#
_cell.length_a   1.000
_cell.length_b   1.000
_cell.length_c   1.000
_cell.angle_alpha   90.00
_cell.angle_beta   90.00
_cell.angle_gamma   90.00
#
_symmetry.space_group_name_H-M   'P 1'
#
loop_
_entity.id
_entity.type
_entity.pdbx_description
1 polymer ?
#
loop_
_entity_poly.entity_id
_entity_poly.type
_entity_poly.pdbx_seq_one_letter_code
_entity_poly.pdbx_strand_id
1 'polypeptide(L)'
;MQISAPKITLGSIEFNDFETIKASADILAAHIQKVEVTEDNVKESRALLSAVNKEVKELESQRIQIKKEMLKPYQLFERQVKEIVKVVKEADEAVRMQVRALEEEARDAKYNAIEELFMKRIQIYHFVHLFTARDFIQPEFLNKSYSMNKVETALVNWFTKIEDDLTAIDTMEHSAEILAEYQDTKSLAISVKLVQDRYERLEKNKAMTYNEQKKCALSRNI
;
A
#
# COMPACT_ATOMS: atom_id res chain seq x y z
N MET A 1 -20.18 19.96 14.57
CA MET A 1 -20.79 19.46 15.83
C MET A 1 -20.06 20.10 16.99
N GLN A 2 -20.71 20.91 17.81
CA GLN A 2 -20.19 21.25 19.14
C GLN A 2 -20.59 20.12 20.09
N ILE A 3 -19.60 19.36 20.57
CA ILE A 3 -19.84 18.34 21.58
C ILE A 3 -19.72 19.06 22.93
N SER A 4 -20.84 19.24 23.62
CA SER A 4 -20.78 19.67 25.02
C SER A 4 -20.10 18.57 25.83
N ALA A 5 -19.13 18.94 26.66
CA ALA A 5 -18.37 17.96 27.43
C ALA A 5 -19.33 17.16 28.32
N PRO A 6 -19.28 15.81 28.29
CA PRO A 6 -20.13 15.01 29.16
C PRO A 6 -19.81 15.32 30.62
N LYS A 7 -20.83 15.46 31.46
CA LYS A 7 -20.68 15.68 32.91
C LYS A 7 -20.10 14.41 33.54
N ILE A 8 -18.85 14.47 34.00
CA ILE A 8 -18.19 13.38 34.72
C ILE A 8 -18.47 13.54 36.22
N THR A 9 -19.21 12.63 36.81
CA THR A 9 -19.29 12.46 38.26
C THR A 9 -18.34 11.33 38.65
N LEU A 10 -17.24 11.62 39.34
CA LEU A 10 -16.36 10.57 39.84
C LEU A 10 -17.14 9.67 40.80
N GLY A 11 -17.15 8.35 40.53
CA GLY A 11 -17.63 7.37 41.50
C GLY A 11 -16.63 7.25 42.65
N SER A 12 -17.11 7.35 43.89
CA SER A 12 -16.34 7.02 45.08
C SER A 12 -16.67 5.59 45.53
N ILE A 13 -15.68 4.85 46.01
CA ILE A 13 -15.87 3.53 46.62
C ILE A 13 -15.58 3.70 48.11
N GLU A 14 -16.61 3.55 48.94
CA GLU A 14 -16.47 3.53 50.40
C GLU A 14 -16.27 2.08 50.85
N PHE A 15 -15.09 1.78 51.40
CA PHE A 15 -14.77 0.46 51.95
C PHE A 15 -14.70 0.51 53.48
N ASN A 16 -15.86 0.65 54.10
CA ASN A 16 -15.98 0.92 55.55
C ASN A 16 -15.42 -0.20 56.43
N ASP A 17 -15.41 -1.44 55.95
CA ASP A 17 -14.90 -2.62 56.67
C ASP A 17 -13.42 -2.93 56.37
N PHE A 18 -12.69 -2.02 55.73
CA PHE A 18 -11.28 -2.26 55.37
C PHE A 18 -10.42 -2.61 56.59
N GLU A 19 -10.50 -1.80 57.65
CA GLU A 19 -9.67 -1.96 58.84
C GLU A 19 -9.98 -3.27 59.57
N THR A 20 -11.25 -3.68 59.63
CA THR A 20 -11.68 -4.92 60.29
C THR A 20 -11.25 -6.15 59.51
N ILE A 21 -11.43 -6.15 58.19
CA ILE A 21 -11.03 -7.25 57.30
C ILE A 21 -9.51 -7.38 57.26
N LYS A 22 -8.78 -6.26 57.21
CA LYS A 22 -7.31 -6.27 57.23
C LYS A 22 -6.77 -6.83 58.56
N ALA A 23 -7.30 -6.39 59.69
CA ALA A 23 -6.89 -6.91 60.99
C ALA A 23 -7.16 -8.42 61.13
N SER A 24 -8.30 -8.90 60.60
CA SER A 24 -8.61 -10.33 60.56
C SER A 24 -7.64 -11.12 59.68
N ALA A 25 -7.29 -10.59 58.50
CA ALA A 25 -6.31 -11.19 57.60
C ALA A 25 -4.91 -11.27 58.21
N ASP A 26 -4.47 -10.24 58.94
CA ASP A 26 -3.18 -10.22 59.64
C ASP A 26 -3.10 -11.28 60.75
N ILE A 27 -4.17 -11.44 61.54
CA ILE A 27 -4.28 -12.48 62.56
C ILE A 27 -4.23 -13.88 61.92
N LEU A 28 -4.98 -14.08 60.84
CA LEU A 28 -5.06 -15.34 60.12
C LEU A 28 -3.70 -15.71 59.49
N ALA A 29 -3.00 -14.74 58.88
CA ALA A 29 -1.67 -14.93 58.32
C ALA A 29 -0.64 -15.29 59.40
N ALA A 30 -0.67 -14.62 60.55
CA ALA A 30 0.21 -14.92 61.68
C ALA A 30 -0.07 -16.31 62.29
N HIS A 31 -1.33 -16.76 62.26
CA HIS A 31 -1.70 -18.11 62.70
C HIS A 31 -1.16 -19.16 61.72
N ILE A 32 -1.39 -18.99 60.41
CA ILE A 32 -0.91 -19.91 59.37
C ILE A 32 0.62 -20.05 59.41
N GLN A 33 1.36 -18.95 59.62
CA GLN A 33 2.83 -18.98 59.72
C GLN A 33 3.36 -19.79 60.91
N LYS A 34 2.56 -20.01 61.95
CA LYS A 34 2.94 -20.76 63.16
C LYS A 34 2.50 -22.23 63.13
N VAL A 35 1.70 -22.65 62.14
CA VAL A 35 1.24 -24.03 62.02
C VAL A 35 2.37 -24.89 61.44
N GLU A 36 2.91 -25.81 62.26
CA GLU A 36 3.80 -26.87 61.79
C GLU A 36 2.99 -28.08 61.32
N VAL A 37 3.19 -28.49 60.07
CA VAL A 37 2.45 -29.59 59.45
C VAL A 37 3.12 -30.93 59.80
N THR A 38 2.38 -31.82 60.46
CA THR A 38 2.78 -33.18 60.85
C THR A 38 1.83 -34.21 60.21
N GLU A 39 2.21 -35.49 60.18
CA GLU A 39 1.42 -36.55 59.53
C GLU A 39 -0.04 -36.65 60.05
N ASP A 40 -0.25 -36.34 61.34
CA ASP A 40 -1.57 -36.39 61.99
C ASP A 40 -2.46 -35.18 61.67
N ASN A 41 -1.89 -34.01 61.34
CA ASN A 41 -2.62 -32.75 61.16
C ASN A 41 -2.73 -32.27 59.70
N VAL A 42 -2.17 -33.02 58.73
CA VAL A 42 -2.16 -32.64 57.30
C VAL A 42 -3.55 -32.34 56.76
N LYS A 43 -4.57 -33.12 57.15
CA LYS A 43 -5.95 -32.94 56.67
C LYS A 43 -6.54 -31.60 57.14
N GLU A 44 -6.35 -31.27 58.41
CA GLU A 44 -6.84 -30.03 59.02
C GLU A 44 -6.10 -28.81 58.44
N SER A 45 -4.79 -28.91 58.27
CA SER A 45 -3.97 -27.87 57.64
C SER A 45 -4.40 -27.58 56.20
N ARG A 46 -4.74 -28.62 55.42
CA ARG A 46 -5.30 -28.45 54.06
C ARG A 46 -6.68 -27.79 54.08
N ALA A 47 -7.55 -28.15 55.02
CA ALA A 47 -8.86 -27.55 55.15
C ALA A 47 -8.76 -26.05 55.49
N LEU A 48 -7.85 -25.68 56.41
CA LEU A 48 -7.58 -24.29 56.76
C LEU A 48 -7.10 -23.48 55.54
N LEU A 49 -6.11 -23.98 54.78
CA LEU A 49 -5.64 -23.32 53.56
C LEU A 49 -6.75 -23.17 52.50
N SER A 50 -7.62 -24.15 52.37
CA SER A 50 -8.75 -24.08 51.43
C SER A 50 -9.77 -23.01 51.84
N ALA A 51 -10.02 -22.83 53.14
CA ALA A 51 -10.92 -21.80 53.65
C ALA A 51 -10.36 -20.39 53.38
N VAL A 52 -9.06 -20.19 53.69
CA VAL A 52 -8.34 -18.94 53.42
C VAL A 52 -8.37 -18.57 51.94
N ASN A 53 -8.05 -19.55 51.07
CA ASN A 53 -8.08 -19.34 49.63
C ASN A 53 -9.48 -18.98 49.11
N LYS A 54 -10.54 -19.50 49.75
CA LYS A 54 -11.93 -19.16 49.39
C LYS A 54 -12.26 -17.71 49.75
N GLU A 55 -11.91 -17.26 50.95
CA GLU A 55 -12.14 -15.88 51.40
C GLU A 55 -11.35 -14.86 50.55
N VAL A 56 -10.08 -15.14 50.26
CA VAL A 56 -9.27 -14.30 49.36
C VAL A 56 -9.89 -14.21 47.96
N LYS A 57 -10.36 -15.34 47.43
CA LYS A 57 -11.03 -15.38 46.13
C LYS A 57 -12.33 -14.57 46.13
N GLU A 58 -13.06 -14.56 47.23
CA GLU A 58 -14.31 -13.80 47.36
C GLU A 58 -14.05 -12.29 47.37
N LEU A 59 -13.07 -11.82 48.15
CA LEU A 59 -12.63 -10.41 48.14
C LEU A 59 -12.17 -9.97 46.74
N GLU A 60 -11.37 -10.81 46.09
CA GLU A 60 -10.87 -10.55 44.74
C GLU A 60 -12.00 -10.51 43.70
N SER A 61 -12.99 -11.40 43.85
CA SER A 61 -14.18 -11.42 42.98
C SER A 61 -15.03 -10.16 43.16
N GLN A 62 -15.20 -9.67 44.39
CA GLN A 62 -15.88 -8.41 44.66
C GLN A 62 -15.14 -7.23 44.04
N ARG A 63 -13.80 -7.17 44.15
CA ARG A 63 -12.98 -6.14 43.50
C ARG A 63 -13.21 -6.11 41.98
N ILE A 64 -13.19 -7.28 41.34
CA ILE A 64 -13.41 -7.42 39.89
C ILE A 64 -14.83 -6.95 39.53
N GLN A 65 -15.84 -7.32 40.32
CA GLN A 65 -17.22 -6.91 40.10
C GLN A 65 -17.39 -5.39 40.22
N ILE A 66 -16.84 -4.77 41.27
CA ILE A 66 -16.90 -3.31 41.47
C ILE A 66 -16.22 -2.59 40.29
N LYS A 67 -15.03 -3.05 39.87
CA LYS A 67 -14.35 -2.51 38.68
C LYS A 67 -15.24 -2.59 37.44
N LYS A 68 -15.91 -3.73 37.24
CA LYS A 68 -16.81 -3.94 36.10
C LYS A 68 -17.98 -2.96 36.14
N GLU A 69 -18.63 -2.78 37.29
CA GLU A 69 -19.72 -1.82 37.48
C GLU A 69 -19.26 -0.37 37.21
N MET A 70 -18.10 0.03 37.77
CA MET A 70 -17.53 1.36 37.56
C MET A 70 -17.14 1.63 36.10
N LEU A 71 -16.77 0.60 35.34
CA LEU A 71 -16.46 0.73 33.91
C LEU A 71 -17.69 0.71 33.00
N LYS A 72 -18.87 0.28 33.46
CA LYS A 72 -20.09 0.27 32.63
C LYS A 72 -20.45 1.65 32.06
N PRO A 73 -20.46 2.74 32.84
CA PRO A 73 -20.73 4.08 32.31
C PRO A 73 -19.72 4.50 31.25
N TYR A 74 -18.44 4.20 31.47
CA TYR A 74 -17.38 4.47 30.51
C TYR A 74 -17.58 3.68 29.21
N GLN A 75 -17.85 2.37 29.29
CA GLN A 75 -18.07 1.52 28.11
C GLN A 75 -19.31 1.94 27.33
N LEU A 76 -20.36 2.42 28.00
CA LEU A 76 -21.53 2.99 27.34
C LEU A 76 -21.17 4.27 26.57
N PHE A 77 -20.47 5.20 27.23
CA PHE A 77 -19.98 6.41 26.60
C PHE A 77 -19.07 6.11 25.39
N GLU A 78 -18.11 5.20 25.56
CA GLU A 78 -17.20 4.76 24.50
C GLU A 78 -17.99 4.20 23.30
N ARG A 79 -19.02 3.40 23.55
CA ARG A 79 -19.89 2.85 22.50
C ARG A 79 -20.66 3.94 21.77
N GLN A 80 -21.26 4.88 22.50
CA GLN A 80 -21.99 6.01 21.92
C GLN A 80 -21.07 6.87 21.05
N VAL A 81 -19.86 7.16 21.52
CA VAL A 81 -18.85 7.89 20.72
C VAL A 81 -18.46 7.11 19.47
N LYS A 82 -18.20 5.79 19.58
CA LYS A 82 -17.86 4.95 18.43
C LYS A 82 -18.98 4.89 17.40
N GLU A 83 -20.23 4.85 17.83
CA GLU A 83 -21.39 4.88 16.95
C GLU A 83 -21.47 6.19 16.15
N ILE A 84 -21.31 7.33 16.83
CA ILE A 84 -21.25 8.65 16.18
C ILE A 84 -20.09 8.71 15.18
N VAL A 85 -18.89 8.27 15.58
CA VAL A 85 -17.71 8.25 14.71
C VAL A 85 -17.94 7.36 13.50
N LYS A 86 -18.58 6.20 13.68
CA LYS A 86 -18.90 5.27 12.59
C LYS A 86 -19.81 5.93 11.56
N VAL A 87 -20.90 6.57 11.98
CA VAL A 87 -21.84 7.27 11.09
C VAL A 87 -21.12 8.33 10.26
N VAL A 88 -20.27 9.15 10.90
CA VAL A 88 -19.51 10.21 10.20
C VAL A 88 -18.50 9.61 9.21
N LYS A 89 -17.79 8.55 9.59
CA LYS A 89 -16.81 7.89 8.71
C LYS A 89 -17.46 7.21 7.50
N GLU A 90 -18.61 6.58 7.68
CA GLU A 90 -19.36 5.97 6.58
C GLU A 90 -19.83 7.03 5.57
N ALA A 91 -20.32 8.18 6.06
CA ALA A 91 -20.68 9.30 5.19
C ALA A 91 -19.46 9.91 4.48
N ASP A 92 -18.33 10.10 5.17
CA ASP A 92 -17.07 10.59 4.58
C ASP A 92 -16.59 9.67 3.45
N GLU A 93 -16.58 8.35 3.69
CA GLU A 93 -16.13 7.38 2.67
C GLU A 93 -17.07 7.37 1.46
N ALA A 94 -18.39 7.46 1.67
CA ALA A 94 -19.35 7.54 0.58
C ALA A 94 -19.09 8.76 -0.32
N VAL A 95 -18.77 9.91 0.26
CA VAL A 95 -18.42 11.12 -0.51
C VAL A 95 -17.07 10.96 -1.20
N ARG A 96 -16.06 10.39 -0.54
CA ARG A 96 -14.74 10.12 -1.15
C ARG A 96 -14.84 9.21 -2.36
N MET A 97 -15.65 8.16 -2.29
CA MET A 97 -15.88 7.26 -3.43
C MET A 97 -16.53 7.98 -4.60
N GLN A 98 -17.54 8.83 -4.34
CA GLN A 98 -18.18 9.63 -5.39
C GLN A 98 -17.20 10.61 -6.05
N VAL A 99 -16.35 11.29 -5.25
CA VAL A 99 -15.31 12.19 -5.78
C VAL A 99 -14.33 11.42 -6.67
N ARG A 100 -13.83 10.26 -6.20
CA ARG A 100 -12.92 9.43 -7.00
C ARG A 100 -13.57 8.94 -8.30
N ALA A 101 -14.83 8.53 -8.26
CA ALA A 101 -15.56 8.08 -9.44
C ALA A 101 -15.68 9.20 -10.49
N LEU A 102 -16.02 10.43 -10.05
CA LEU A 102 -16.10 11.59 -10.95
C LEU A 102 -14.73 12.01 -11.51
N GLU A 103 -13.67 11.90 -10.71
CA GLU A 103 -12.30 12.16 -11.17
C GLU A 103 -11.84 11.12 -12.20
N GLU A 104 -12.19 9.85 -12.00
CA GLU A 104 -11.90 8.77 -12.95
C GLU A 104 -12.66 8.97 -14.26
N GLU A 105 -13.98 9.22 -14.18
CA GLU A 105 -14.81 9.50 -15.36
C GLU A 105 -14.29 10.70 -16.15
N ALA A 106 -13.85 11.76 -15.45
CA ALA A 106 -13.25 12.92 -16.10
C ALA A 106 -11.90 12.60 -16.77
N ARG A 107 -11.09 11.69 -16.19
CA ARG A 107 -9.86 11.21 -16.85
C ARG A 107 -10.18 10.38 -18.08
N ASP A 108 -11.14 9.47 -18.00
CA ASP A 108 -11.53 8.60 -19.10
C ASP A 108 -12.12 9.42 -20.25
N ALA A 109 -13.01 10.37 -19.95
CA ALA A 109 -13.54 11.30 -20.95
C ALA A 109 -12.43 12.10 -21.63
N LYS A 110 -11.41 12.52 -20.86
CA LYS A 110 -10.25 13.22 -21.40
C LYS A 110 -9.36 12.32 -22.24
N TYR A 111 -9.14 11.07 -21.82
CA TYR A 111 -8.43 10.07 -22.61
C TYR A 111 -9.10 9.90 -23.98
N ASN A 112 -10.42 9.68 -23.99
CA ASN A 112 -11.19 9.52 -25.21
C ASN A 112 -11.10 10.76 -26.10
N ALA A 113 -11.17 11.96 -25.52
CA ALA A 113 -11.01 13.21 -26.28
C ALA A 113 -9.62 13.35 -26.91
N ILE A 114 -8.56 12.93 -26.22
CA ILE A 114 -7.19 12.93 -26.76
C ILE A 114 -7.05 11.87 -27.85
N GLU A 115 -7.61 10.68 -27.63
CA GLU A 115 -7.62 9.59 -28.62
C GLU A 115 -8.34 10.03 -29.90
N GLU A 116 -9.53 10.62 -29.79
CA GLU A 116 -10.24 11.18 -30.95
C GLU A 116 -9.43 12.26 -31.67
N LEU A 117 -8.79 13.17 -30.91
CA LEU A 117 -7.95 14.22 -31.48
C LEU A 117 -6.77 13.62 -32.25
N PHE A 118 -6.12 12.62 -31.67
CA PHE A 118 -5.04 11.87 -32.31
C PHE A 118 -5.51 11.21 -33.60
N MET A 119 -6.60 10.43 -33.53
CA MET A 119 -7.14 9.68 -34.67
C MET A 119 -7.57 10.59 -35.82
N LYS A 120 -8.10 11.79 -35.53
CA LYS A 120 -8.44 12.79 -36.55
C LYS A 120 -7.21 13.36 -37.25
N ARG A 121 -6.15 13.67 -36.48
CA ARG A 121 -4.96 14.33 -37.02
C ARG A 121 -4.00 13.39 -37.73
N ILE A 122 -3.86 12.16 -37.24
CA ILE A 122 -2.92 11.19 -37.80
C ILE A 122 -3.27 10.81 -39.25
N GLN A 123 -4.54 10.93 -39.68
CA GLN A 123 -4.98 10.62 -41.05
C GLN A 123 -4.25 11.43 -42.13
N ILE A 124 -3.68 12.57 -41.78
CA ILE A 124 -2.98 13.46 -42.72
C ILE A 124 -1.55 12.95 -42.99
N TYR A 125 -1.01 12.09 -42.13
CA TYR A 125 0.37 11.63 -42.17
C TYR A 125 0.49 10.25 -42.84
N HIS A 126 1.57 10.06 -43.60
CA HIS A 126 1.86 8.80 -44.31
C HIS A 126 2.16 7.62 -43.36
N PHE A 127 2.51 7.90 -42.11
CA PHE A 127 2.82 6.90 -41.07
C PHE A 127 1.62 6.50 -40.21
N VAL A 128 0.38 6.72 -40.67
CA VAL A 128 -0.85 6.46 -39.92
C VAL A 128 -0.97 5.05 -39.34
N HIS A 129 -0.36 4.06 -39.97
CA HIS A 129 -0.39 2.66 -39.53
C HIS A 129 0.71 2.29 -38.54
N LEU A 130 1.67 3.19 -38.27
CA LEU A 130 2.83 2.89 -37.43
C LEU A 130 2.61 3.19 -35.95
N PHE A 131 1.70 4.12 -35.62
CA PHE A 131 1.52 4.58 -34.25
C PHE A 131 0.04 4.72 -33.88
N THR A 132 -0.22 4.54 -32.58
CA THR A 132 -1.55 4.67 -31.98
C THR A 132 -1.56 5.78 -30.94
N ALA A 133 -2.75 6.17 -30.48
CA ALA A 133 -2.87 7.18 -29.41
C ALA A 133 -2.12 6.77 -28.13
N ARG A 134 -1.99 5.46 -27.85
CA ARG A 134 -1.24 4.94 -26.69
C ARG A 134 0.25 5.27 -26.73
N ASP A 135 0.82 5.41 -27.93
CA ASP A 135 2.24 5.75 -28.10
C ASP A 135 2.53 7.22 -27.77
N PHE A 136 1.50 8.07 -27.83
CA PHE A 136 1.58 9.50 -27.56
C PHE A 136 1.12 9.87 -26.14
N ILE A 137 0.06 9.24 -25.63
CA ILE A 137 -0.59 9.63 -24.38
C ILE A 137 0.36 9.42 -23.18
N GLN A 138 0.56 10.49 -22.41
CA GLN A 138 1.32 10.48 -21.15
C GLN A 138 0.38 10.68 -19.95
N PRO A 139 0.69 10.12 -18.76
CA PRO A 139 -0.15 10.28 -17.56
C PRO A 139 -0.48 11.74 -17.22
N GLU A 140 0.48 12.64 -17.46
CA GLU A 140 0.34 14.08 -17.19
C GLU A 140 -0.74 14.73 -18.04
N PHE A 141 -1.00 14.20 -19.25
CA PHE A 141 -2.02 14.73 -20.14
C PHE A 141 -3.43 14.47 -19.60
N LEU A 142 -3.60 13.45 -18.74
CA LEU A 142 -4.90 13.14 -18.13
C LEU A 142 -5.19 14.01 -16.90
N ASN A 143 -4.19 14.73 -16.37
CA ASN A 143 -4.37 15.61 -15.22
C ASN A 143 -5.31 16.78 -15.53
N LYS A 144 -6.21 17.12 -14.60
CA LYS A 144 -7.15 18.24 -14.76
C LYS A 144 -6.48 19.59 -15.03
N SER A 145 -5.28 19.81 -14.50
CA SER A 145 -4.49 21.03 -14.69
C SER A 145 -3.82 21.14 -16.06
N TYR A 146 -3.70 20.03 -16.80
CA TYR A 146 -3.09 20.01 -18.12
C TYR A 146 -4.15 20.34 -19.17
N SER A 147 -4.11 21.50 -19.81
CA SER A 147 -5.18 21.89 -20.74
C SER A 147 -5.13 21.10 -22.05
N MET A 148 -6.29 20.94 -22.72
CA MET A 148 -6.34 20.30 -24.05
C MET A 148 -5.49 21.04 -25.09
N ASN A 149 -5.39 22.37 -25.01
CA ASN A 149 -4.52 23.14 -25.89
C ASN A 149 -3.05 22.72 -25.77
N LYS A 150 -2.57 22.44 -24.54
CA LYS A 150 -1.20 21.92 -24.33
C LYS A 150 -1.03 20.53 -24.93
N VAL A 151 -2.05 19.68 -24.80
CA VAL A 151 -2.03 18.33 -25.43
C VAL A 151 -1.97 18.45 -26.95
N GLU A 152 -2.75 19.35 -27.54
CA GLU A 152 -2.74 19.60 -28.98
C GLU A 152 -1.38 20.11 -29.47
N THR A 153 -0.77 21.05 -28.76
CA THR A 153 0.60 21.50 -29.07
C THR A 153 1.61 20.36 -28.96
N ALA A 154 1.53 19.54 -27.90
CA ALA A 154 2.39 18.38 -27.73
C ALA A 154 2.20 17.36 -28.86
N LEU A 155 0.96 17.16 -29.30
CA LEU A 155 0.61 16.25 -30.40
C LEU A 155 1.20 16.70 -31.72
N VAL A 156 1.09 17.99 -32.06
CA VAL A 156 1.68 18.55 -33.28
C VAL A 156 3.21 18.38 -33.25
N ASN A 157 3.85 18.77 -32.15
CA ASN A 157 5.30 18.63 -32.01
C ASN A 157 5.75 17.16 -32.12
N TRP A 158 4.97 16.24 -31.56
CA TRP A 158 5.24 14.82 -31.63
C TRP A 158 5.13 14.29 -33.06
N PHE A 159 4.07 14.62 -33.80
CA PHE A 159 3.94 14.23 -35.20
C PHE A 159 5.05 14.82 -36.09
N THR A 160 5.38 16.10 -35.94
CA THR A 160 6.48 16.73 -36.68
C THR A 160 7.81 16.02 -36.41
N LYS A 161 8.10 15.72 -35.14
CA LYS A 161 9.29 14.95 -34.78
C LYS A 161 9.30 13.57 -35.44
N ILE A 162 8.17 12.85 -35.45
CA ILE A 162 8.10 11.52 -36.09
C ILE A 162 8.33 11.64 -37.60
N GLU A 163 7.71 12.61 -38.26
CA GLU A 163 7.91 12.86 -39.69
C GLU A 163 9.38 13.12 -40.03
N ASP A 164 10.03 13.99 -39.25
CA ASP A 164 11.45 14.30 -39.40
C ASP A 164 12.33 13.07 -39.15
N ASP A 165 12.06 12.31 -38.08
CA ASP A 165 12.81 11.11 -37.74
C ASP A 165 12.66 10.02 -38.81
N LEU A 166 11.45 9.79 -39.34
CA LEU A 166 11.20 8.82 -40.40
C LEU A 166 11.92 9.22 -41.69
N THR A 167 11.87 10.51 -42.05
CA THR A 167 12.61 11.04 -43.21
C THR A 167 14.12 10.83 -43.05
N ALA A 168 14.65 11.00 -41.83
CA ALA A 168 16.05 10.73 -41.55
C ALA A 168 16.37 9.23 -41.68
N ILE A 169 15.54 8.34 -41.10
CA ILE A 169 15.72 6.88 -41.13
C ILE A 169 15.77 6.36 -42.58
N ASP A 170 14.93 6.88 -43.46
CA ASP A 170 14.88 6.47 -44.87
C ASP A 170 16.21 6.69 -45.62
N THR A 171 17.05 7.60 -45.13
CA THR A 171 18.38 7.89 -45.71
C THR A 171 19.53 7.09 -45.09
N MET A 172 19.28 6.32 -44.03
CA MET A 172 20.30 5.59 -43.27
C MET A 172 20.52 4.16 -43.79
N GLU A 173 21.73 3.62 -43.57
CA GLU A 173 22.00 2.20 -43.78
C GLU A 173 21.18 1.36 -42.78
N HIS A 174 20.69 0.20 -43.21
CA HIS A 174 19.80 -0.66 -42.41
C HIS A 174 18.48 0.01 -41.98
N SER A 175 17.97 0.97 -42.77
CA SER A 175 16.76 1.75 -42.48
C SER A 175 15.56 0.92 -42.02
N ALA A 176 15.29 -0.23 -42.64
CA ALA A 176 14.19 -1.11 -42.26
C ALA A 176 14.33 -1.69 -40.83
N GLU A 177 15.54 -2.03 -40.39
CA GLU A 177 15.80 -2.49 -39.02
C GLU A 177 15.73 -1.33 -38.03
N ILE A 178 16.24 -0.16 -38.42
CA ILE A 178 16.16 1.04 -37.59
C ILE A 178 14.69 1.45 -37.39
N LEU A 179 13.87 1.37 -38.44
CA LEU A 179 12.44 1.65 -38.37
C LEU A 179 11.72 0.68 -37.42
N ALA A 180 12.08 -0.60 -37.43
CA ALA A 180 11.51 -1.58 -36.52
C ALA A 180 11.81 -1.23 -35.05
N GLU A 181 13.07 -0.91 -34.72
CA GLU A 181 13.45 -0.45 -33.36
C GLU A 181 12.81 0.90 -33.00
N TYR A 182 12.57 1.76 -33.99
CA TYR A 182 11.98 3.08 -33.79
C TYR A 182 10.51 3.01 -33.38
N GLN A 183 9.73 2.06 -33.91
CA GLN A 183 8.32 1.88 -33.51
C GLN A 183 8.19 1.61 -32.00
N ASP A 184 9.13 0.86 -31.43
CA ASP A 184 9.14 0.55 -30.00
C ASP A 184 9.71 1.69 -29.16
N THR A 185 10.85 2.24 -29.57
CA THR A 185 11.60 3.22 -28.76
C THR A 185 11.14 4.66 -28.92
N LYS A 186 10.50 4.99 -30.06
CA LYS A 186 10.15 6.36 -30.50
C LYS A 186 11.31 7.35 -30.44
N SER A 187 12.54 6.83 -30.53
CA SER A 187 13.78 7.59 -30.36
C SER A 187 14.79 7.18 -31.42
N LEU A 188 15.05 8.10 -32.34
CA LEU A 188 15.99 7.89 -33.45
C LEU A 188 17.37 7.49 -32.93
N ALA A 189 17.89 8.24 -31.95
CA ALA A 189 19.21 8.00 -31.38
C ALA A 189 19.34 6.61 -30.73
N ILE A 190 18.30 6.15 -30.03
CA ILE A 190 18.31 4.81 -29.41
C ILE A 190 18.22 3.73 -30.48
N SER A 191 17.32 3.90 -31.46
CA SER A 191 17.08 2.94 -32.55
C SER A 191 18.33 2.69 -33.38
N VAL A 192 18.97 3.77 -33.84
CA VAL A 192 20.21 3.72 -34.63
C VAL A 192 21.31 3.01 -33.83
N LYS A 193 21.47 3.37 -32.56
CA LYS A 193 22.47 2.75 -31.69
C LYS A 193 22.24 1.25 -31.50
N LEU A 194 21.00 0.83 -31.27
CA LEU A 194 20.65 -0.59 -31.09
C LEU A 194 21.01 -1.43 -32.33
N VAL A 195 20.70 -0.91 -33.53
CA VAL A 195 21.02 -1.57 -34.79
C VAL A 195 22.54 -1.59 -35.00
N GLN A 196 23.23 -0.47 -34.82
CA GLN A 196 24.68 -0.40 -34.96
C GLN A 196 25.39 -1.37 -34.00
N ASP A 197 25.02 -1.37 -32.71
CA ASP A 197 25.59 -2.29 -31.70
C ASP A 197 25.36 -3.76 -32.08
N ARG A 198 24.23 -4.07 -32.75
CA ARG A 198 23.94 -5.43 -33.26
C ARG A 198 24.89 -5.81 -34.38
N TYR A 199 25.07 -4.95 -35.38
CA TYR A 199 25.98 -5.20 -36.50
C TYR A 199 27.44 -5.32 -36.06
N GLU A 200 27.89 -4.46 -35.15
CA GLU A 200 29.23 -4.55 -34.56
C GLU A 200 29.46 -5.88 -33.83
N ARG A 201 28.45 -6.37 -33.11
CA ARG A 201 28.50 -7.69 -32.44
C ARG A 201 28.57 -8.83 -33.46
N LEU A 202 27.79 -8.76 -34.54
CA LEU A 202 27.81 -9.77 -35.60
C LEU A 202 29.17 -9.84 -36.29
N GLU A 203 29.77 -8.70 -36.63
CA GLU A 203 31.10 -8.65 -37.24
C GLU A 203 32.19 -9.17 -36.30
N LYS A 204 32.15 -8.81 -35.01
CA LYS A 204 33.05 -9.38 -33.99
C LYS A 204 32.92 -10.90 -33.90
N ASN A 205 31.70 -11.43 -33.89
CA ASN A 205 31.44 -12.87 -33.82
C ASN A 205 31.94 -13.61 -35.07
N LYS A 206 31.73 -13.05 -36.27
CA LYS A 206 32.28 -13.60 -37.53
C LYS A 206 33.80 -13.62 -37.52
N ALA A 207 34.46 -12.55 -37.07
CA ALA A 207 35.91 -12.48 -36.99
C ALA A 207 36.48 -13.50 -35.98
N MET A 208 35.84 -13.66 -34.82
CA MET A 208 36.24 -14.63 -33.80
C MET A 208 36.13 -16.07 -34.32
N THR A 209 34.97 -16.43 -34.89
CA THR A 209 34.73 -17.78 -35.43
C THR A 209 35.70 -18.12 -36.58
N TYR A 210 35.97 -17.18 -37.49
CA TYR A 210 36.96 -17.37 -38.54
C TYR A 210 38.38 -17.60 -37.98
N ASN A 211 38.79 -16.80 -36.99
CA ASN A 211 40.09 -16.95 -36.33
C ASN A 211 40.22 -18.30 -35.60
N GLU A 212 39.15 -18.76 -34.94
CA GLU A 212 39.10 -20.07 -34.28
C GLU A 212 39.20 -21.22 -35.29
N GLN A 213 38.45 -21.16 -36.40
CA GLN A 213 38.51 -22.15 -37.47
C GLN A 213 39.92 -22.23 -38.08
N LYS A 214 40.55 -21.08 -38.35
CA LYS A 214 41.92 -21.01 -38.87
C LYS A 214 42.94 -21.60 -37.89
N LYS A 215 42.84 -21.29 -36.59
CA LYS A 215 43.70 -21.88 -35.55
C LYS A 215 43.52 -23.40 -35.45
N CYS A 216 42.29 -23.90 -35.48
CA CYS A 216 42.00 -25.33 -35.44
C CYS A 216 42.53 -26.08 -36.68
N ALA A 217 42.47 -25.46 -37.85
CA ALA A 217 43.04 -26.03 -39.07
C ALA A 217 44.58 -26.08 -39.04
N LEU A 218 45.24 -25.07 -38.46
CA LEU A 218 46.69 -25.04 -38.30
C LEU A 218 47.19 -26.08 -37.27
N SER A 219 46.44 -26.31 -36.19
CA SER A 219 46.81 -27.29 -35.15
C SER A 219 46.57 -28.75 -35.55
N ARG A 220 45.85 -29.03 -36.64
CA ARG A 220 45.64 -30.40 -37.17
C ARG A 220 46.71 -30.84 -38.18
N ASN A 221 47.54 -29.90 -38.64
CA ASN A 221 48.62 -30.15 -39.61
C ASN A 221 50.00 -30.26 -38.94
N ILE A 222 50.03 -30.41 -37.61
CA ILE A 222 51.20 -30.71 -36.77
C ILE A 222 50.93 -32.05 -36.11
#